data_AF-A0A7W9FZT9-F1
#
_entry.id   AF-A0A7W9FZT9-F1
#
_cell.length_a   1.000
_cell.length_b   1.000
_cell.length_c   1.000
_cell.angle_alpha   90.00
_cell.angle_beta   90.00
_cell.angle_gamma   90.00
#
_symmetry.space_group_name_H-M   'P 1'
#
loop_
_entity.id
_entity.type
_entity.pdbx_description
1 polymer ?
#
loop_
_entity_poly.entity_id
_entity_poly.type
_entity_poly.pdbx_seq_one_letter_code
_entity_poly.pdbx_strand_id
1 'polypeptide(L)'
;MRKFVVIAAVVAACAALVPAWTAVRAPGQRPRPAPAPGEAAAYAYLCDNANDEGPHEECAHWFVVTSGGRTWQLTDAVERGHVDLTADGRYLAYQRAGDGRLVVRDLVGGTVRAIQEAAPGVDGDRLAYRPVLLGKGRWLYVDYAAGWDGVAEPPSFVADVATGRTVWRLPRGSWLGGLDDDGSRLIVEDDKSFSVMDASGTTTRPLPARLRAVEATGSLTPDGTGQAAQVVSRNFPAGGADLRPARLVTIDTGTGKALHDVRLALPLKDRASRCDVSGWAGTREVLLRCGTGEPFHEIVFRVDTRTGHHTKAGETRPPRSHLFELVWAAD
;
A
#
# COMPACT_ATOMS: atom_id res chain seq x y z
N MET A 1 -52.13 -29.03 -24.88
CA MET A 1 -51.99 -28.17 -23.69
C MET A 1 -50.52 -27.84 -23.49
N ARG A 2 -50.08 -26.64 -23.88
CA ARG A 2 -48.70 -26.15 -23.68
C ARG A 2 -48.74 -25.07 -22.62
N LYS A 3 -48.06 -25.28 -21.49
CA LYS A 3 -47.89 -24.29 -20.42
C LYS A 3 -46.70 -23.40 -20.78
N PHE A 4 -46.96 -22.13 -21.01
CA PHE A 4 -45.92 -21.10 -21.08
C PHE A 4 -45.56 -20.68 -19.65
N VAL A 5 -44.28 -20.78 -19.30
CA VAL A 5 -43.73 -20.21 -18.06
C VAL A 5 -43.13 -18.85 -18.43
N VAL A 6 -43.70 -17.79 -17.88
CA VAL A 6 -43.14 -16.43 -17.95
C VAL A 6 -42.17 -16.26 -16.79
N ILE A 7 -40.88 -16.12 -17.08
CA ILE A 7 -39.87 -15.73 -16.10
C ILE A 7 -39.76 -14.20 -16.18
N ALA A 8 -40.24 -13.51 -15.14
CA ALA A 8 -40.03 -12.09 -14.97
C ALA A 8 -38.60 -11.84 -14.48
N ALA A 9 -37.78 -11.19 -15.29
CA ALA A 9 -36.46 -10.70 -14.89
C ALA A 9 -36.65 -9.41 -14.07
N VAL A 10 -36.30 -9.47 -12.78
CA VAL A 10 -36.18 -8.29 -11.92
C VAL A 10 -34.83 -7.66 -12.22
N VAL A 11 -34.82 -6.57 -13.00
CA VAL A 11 -33.65 -5.71 -13.18
C VAL A 11 -33.58 -4.80 -11.97
N ALA A 12 -32.77 -5.18 -10.97
CA ALA A 12 -32.41 -4.30 -9.87
C ALA A 12 -31.37 -3.28 -10.38
N ALA A 13 -31.82 -2.05 -10.65
CA ALA A 13 -30.94 -0.94 -10.97
C ALA A 13 -30.24 -0.47 -9.68
N CYS A 14 -28.99 -0.91 -9.46
CA CYS A 14 -28.10 -0.28 -8.50
C CYS A 14 -27.68 1.10 -9.04
N ALA A 15 -28.40 2.14 -8.67
CA ALA A 15 -27.94 3.51 -8.84
C ALA A 15 -26.76 3.76 -7.89
N ALA A 16 -25.54 3.71 -8.41
CA ALA A 16 -24.36 4.16 -7.69
C ALA A 16 -24.49 5.69 -7.48
N LEU A 17 -24.76 6.10 -6.24
CA LEU A 17 -24.64 7.48 -5.81
C LEU A 17 -23.15 7.85 -5.86
N VAL A 18 -22.71 8.47 -6.95
CA VAL A 18 -21.41 9.15 -6.97
C VAL A 18 -21.59 10.42 -6.14
N PRO A 19 -20.94 10.57 -4.97
CA PRO A 19 -21.03 11.81 -4.22
C PRO A 19 -20.54 12.95 -5.11
N ALA A 20 -21.39 13.98 -5.26
CA ALA A 20 -21.00 15.21 -5.91
C ALA A 20 -19.89 15.85 -5.05
N TRP A 21 -18.64 15.76 -5.53
CA TRP A 21 -17.48 16.41 -4.92
C TRP A 21 -17.72 17.92 -4.96
N THR A 22 -18.21 18.47 -3.85
CA THR A 22 -18.37 19.91 -3.68
C THR A 22 -16.99 20.57 -3.69
N ALA A 23 -16.94 21.72 -4.34
CA ALA A 23 -15.73 22.48 -4.63
C ALA A 23 -14.76 22.55 -3.44
N VAL A 24 -13.53 22.08 -3.68
CA VAL A 24 -12.40 22.20 -2.76
C VAL A 24 -12.11 23.69 -2.55
N ARG A 25 -12.02 24.10 -1.27
CA ARG A 25 -11.78 25.48 -0.83
C ARG A 25 -10.47 26.07 -1.40
N ALA A 26 -10.51 27.37 -1.64
CA ALA A 26 -9.38 28.19 -2.09
C ALA A 26 -8.18 28.16 -1.12
N PRO A 27 -6.94 28.27 -1.63
CA PRO A 27 -5.72 28.37 -0.82
C PRO A 27 -5.77 29.60 0.10
N GLY A 28 -5.23 29.47 1.33
CA GLY A 28 -5.11 30.57 2.31
C GLY A 28 -5.91 30.43 3.61
N GLN A 29 -6.61 29.31 3.87
CA GLN A 29 -7.13 29.06 5.20
C GLN A 29 -6.05 28.46 6.10
N ARG A 30 -5.80 29.12 7.24
CA ARG A 30 -4.91 28.60 8.29
C ARG A 30 -5.25 27.15 8.63
N PRO A 31 -4.24 26.30 8.84
CA PRO A 31 -4.42 24.92 9.28
C PRO A 31 -5.34 24.88 10.50
N ARG A 32 -6.42 24.10 10.39
CA ARG A 32 -7.28 23.82 11.54
C ARG A 32 -6.59 22.78 12.43
N PRO A 33 -6.79 22.85 13.76
CA PRO A 33 -6.33 21.78 14.65
C PRO A 33 -6.90 20.44 14.19
N ALA A 34 -6.19 19.35 14.54
CA ALA A 34 -6.64 18.00 14.24
C ALA A 34 -8.13 17.83 14.63
N PRO A 35 -8.94 17.17 13.78
CA PRO A 35 -10.35 16.99 14.05
C PRO A 35 -10.53 16.25 15.37
N ALA A 36 -11.61 16.57 16.08
CA ALA A 36 -12.05 15.73 17.19
C ALA A 36 -12.19 14.28 16.69
N PRO A 37 -11.88 13.29 17.53
CA PRO A 37 -12.04 11.88 17.20
C PRO A 37 -13.43 11.58 16.63
N GLY A 38 -13.51 10.60 15.74
CA GLY A 38 -14.78 10.06 15.25
C GLY A 38 -14.95 10.11 13.73
N GLU A 39 -13.92 10.47 12.98
CA GLU A 39 -13.99 10.47 11.52
C GLU A 39 -12.74 9.84 10.90
N ALA A 40 -12.96 8.91 9.98
CA ALA A 40 -11.89 8.29 9.21
C ALA A 40 -11.29 9.26 8.18
N ALA A 41 -10.04 9.02 7.79
CA ALA A 41 -9.43 9.66 6.64
C ALA A 41 -10.00 9.09 5.33
N ALA A 42 -10.18 9.93 4.32
CA ALA A 42 -10.33 9.50 2.93
C ALA A 42 -8.95 9.37 2.26
N TYR A 43 -8.05 10.31 2.54
CA TYR A 43 -6.68 10.30 2.04
C TYR A 43 -5.79 11.25 2.84
N ALA A 44 -4.48 11.10 2.69
CA ALA A 44 -3.46 12.01 3.16
C ALA A 44 -2.56 12.41 1.99
N TYR A 45 -2.08 13.65 1.98
CA TYR A 45 -1.21 14.13 0.92
C TYR A 45 -0.12 15.07 1.45
N LEU A 46 1.00 15.09 0.74
CA LEU A 46 2.07 16.06 0.87
C LEU A 46 2.10 16.85 -0.43
N CYS A 47 1.97 18.18 -0.36
CA CYS A 47 1.99 19.03 -1.56
C CYS A 47 3.42 19.18 -2.09
N ASP A 48 3.52 19.29 -3.43
CA ASP A 48 4.79 19.62 -4.09
C ASP A 48 4.86 21.11 -4.42
N ASN A 49 6.08 21.66 -4.51
CA ASN A 49 6.30 23.00 -5.03
C ASN A 49 6.39 22.93 -6.54
N ALA A 50 5.29 23.23 -7.23
CA ALA A 50 5.22 23.17 -8.69
C ALA A 50 6.24 24.06 -9.44
N ASN A 51 6.88 25.02 -8.76
CA ASN A 51 7.60 26.12 -9.39
C ASN A 51 9.08 26.26 -9.00
N ASP A 52 9.73 25.28 -8.35
CA ASP A 52 11.17 25.32 -7.97
C ASP A 52 11.65 26.55 -7.14
N GLU A 53 10.81 27.55 -6.86
CA GLU A 53 11.12 28.76 -6.08
C GLU A 53 11.05 28.51 -4.56
N GLY A 54 11.76 27.47 -4.10
CA GLY A 54 11.90 27.13 -2.70
C GLY A 54 10.63 26.59 -2.03
N PRO A 55 10.75 25.98 -0.84
CA PRO A 55 9.60 25.57 -0.07
C PRO A 55 8.84 26.80 0.43
N HIS A 56 7.62 27.00 -0.07
CA HIS A 56 6.63 27.65 0.77
C HIS A 56 6.47 26.78 2.01
N GLU A 57 6.67 27.36 3.21
CA GLU A 57 6.57 26.65 4.49
C GLU A 57 5.30 25.79 4.60
N GLU A 58 4.22 26.18 3.90
CA GLU A 58 2.95 25.46 3.85
C GLU A 58 3.01 24.07 3.19
N CYS A 59 4.01 23.77 2.35
CA CYS A 59 4.13 22.49 1.62
C CYS A 59 5.09 21.47 2.27
N ALA A 60 5.71 21.79 3.41
CA ALA A 60 6.59 20.86 4.11
C ALA A 60 5.84 19.79 4.92
N HIS A 61 4.51 19.90 5.00
CA HIS A 61 3.69 19.16 5.95
C HIS A 61 2.64 18.27 5.28
N TRP A 62 2.33 17.17 5.95
CA TRP A 62 1.23 16.30 5.58
C TRP A 62 -0.11 16.94 5.90
N PHE A 63 -1.05 16.79 4.97
CA PHE A 63 -2.45 17.13 5.14
C PHE A 63 -3.28 15.84 5.11
N VAL A 64 -4.22 15.72 6.03
CA VAL A 64 -5.16 14.61 6.09
C VAL A 64 -6.55 15.14 5.75
N VAL A 65 -7.22 14.46 4.82
CA VAL A 65 -8.59 14.76 4.41
C VAL A 65 -9.49 13.66 4.94
N THR A 66 -10.52 14.02 5.70
CA THR A 66 -11.48 13.08 6.28
C THR A 66 -12.54 12.64 5.26
N SER A 67 -13.27 11.57 5.57
CA SER A 67 -14.35 11.05 4.70
C SER A 67 -15.50 12.03 4.45
N GLY A 68 -15.76 12.95 5.38
CA GLY A 68 -16.66 14.10 5.24
C GLY A 68 -16.01 15.35 4.63
N GLY A 69 -14.79 15.23 4.10
CA GLY A 69 -14.11 16.28 3.34
C GLY A 69 -13.42 17.37 4.17
N ARG A 70 -13.25 17.18 5.48
CA ARG A 70 -12.50 18.13 6.32
C ARG A 70 -11.01 17.92 6.12
N THR A 71 -10.27 19.00 5.94
CA THR A 71 -8.80 18.96 5.81
C THR A 71 -8.14 19.54 7.06
N TRP A 72 -7.08 18.89 7.52
CA TRP A 72 -6.23 19.36 8.62
C TRP A 72 -4.77 19.01 8.37
N GLN A 73 -3.85 19.74 9.00
CA GLN A 73 -2.41 19.52 8.88
C GLN A 73 -1.91 18.61 10.01
N LEU A 74 -1.12 17.59 9.66
CA LEU A 74 -0.48 16.68 10.60
C LEU A 74 0.78 17.33 11.19
N THR A 75 0.56 18.27 12.11
CA THR A 75 1.62 19.15 12.66
C THR A 75 2.66 18.45 13.52
N ASP A 76 2.38 17.24 14.02
CA ASP A 76 3.31 16.47 14.83
C ASP A 76 4.08 15.42 14.02
N ALA A 77 3.87 15.31 12.70
CA ALA A 77 4.70 14.49 11.83
C ALA A 77 6.01 15.17 11.44
N VAL A 78 7.06 14.38 11.20
CA VAL A 78 8.29 14.83 10.56
C VAL A 78 7.97 15.47 9.21
N GLU A 79 8.55 16.63 8.95
CA GLU A 79 8.43 17.32 7.66
C GLU A 79 8.94 16.41 6.55
N ARG A 80 8.15 16.28 5.48
CA ARG A 80 8.45 15.36 4.36
C ARG A 80 8.74 13.90 4.77
N GLY A 81 8.34 13.48 5.96
CA GLY A 81 8.36 12.07 6.36
C GLY A 81 7.37 11.24 5.55
N HIS A 82 7.31 9.94 5.76
CA HIS A 82 6.26 9.11 5.15
C HIS A 82 5.06 8.95 6.07
N VAL A 83 3.90 8.78 5.43
CA VAL A 83 2.62 8.51 6.07
C VAL A 83 2.02 7.26 5.44
N ASP A 84 1.27 6.49 6.22
CA ASP A 84 0.37 5.48 5.66
C ASP A 84 -1.01 5.48 6.33
N LEU A 85 -2.02 4.99 5.60
CA LEU A 85 -3.42 4.93 6.00
C LEU A 85 -3.97 3.52 5.83
N THR A 86 -4.81 3.07 6.77
CA THR A 86 -5.60 1.87 6.52
C THR A 86 -6.62 2.09 5.41
N ALA A 87 -7.00 0.98 4.77
CA ALA A 87 -8.10 0.87 3.81
C ALA A 87 -9.38 1.63 4.24
N ASP A 88 -9.82 1.43 5.48
CA ASP A 88 -11.00 2.07 6.07
C ASP A 88 -10.75 3.51 6.59
N GLY A 89 -9.53 4.03 6.41
CA GLY A 89 -9.11 5.35 6.85
C GLY A 89 -9.06 5.55 8.35
N ARG A 90 -9.25 4.49 9.15
CA ARG A 90 -9.32 4.60 10.61
C ARG A 90 -7.96 4.91 11.23
N TYR A 91 -6.91 4.28 10.74
CA TYR A 91 -5.56 4.37 11.31
C TYR A 91 -4.63 5.13 10.37
N LEU A 92 -3.79 5.98 10.97
CA LEU A 92 -2.77 6.77 10.30
C LEU A 92 -1.41 6.49 10.97
N ALA A 93 -0.41 6.04 10.22
CA ALA A 93 0.94 5.80 10.70
C ALA A 93 1.90 6.86 10.17
N TYR A 94 2.79 7.35 11.03
CA TYR A 94 3.78 8.36 10.66
C TYR A 94 4.93 8.42 11.68
N GLN A 95 6.02 9.08 11.29
CA GLN A 95 7.10 9.43 12.21
C GLN A 95 6.80 10.76 12.89
N ARG A 96 6.85 10.81 14.23
CA ARG A 96 6.57 12.02 15.02
C ARG A 96 7.80 12.93 15.09
N ALA A 97 7.66 14.21 14.76
CA ALA A 97 8.78 15.17 14.70
C ALA A 97 9.49 15.39 16.05
N GLY A 98 8.75 15.45 17.16
CA GLY A 98 9.32 15.87 18.45
C GLY A 98 10.30 14.88 19.08
N ASP A 99 10.17 13.58 18.77
CA ASP A 99 11.04 12.54 19.34
C ASP A 99 11.38 11.42 18.35
N GLY A 100 11.04 11.60 17.07
CA GLY A 100 11.30 10.69 15.96
C GLY A 100 10.64 9.32 16.06
N ARG A 101 9.77 9.09 17.05
CA ARG A 101 9.11 7.80 17.22
C ARG A 101 8.09 7.58 16.13
N LEU A 102 8.00 6.34 15.66
CA LEU A 102 6.87 5.90 14.86
C LEU A 102 5.63 5.83 15.74
N VAL A 103 4.54 6.39 15.23
CA VAL A 103 3.25 6.41 15.91
C VAL A 103 2.15 5.94 14.97
N VAL A 104 1.13 5.31 15.55
CA VAL A 104 -0.14 5.02 14.87
C VAL A 104 -1.25 5.75 15.62
N ARG A 105 -2.00 6.56 14.88
CA ARG A 105 -3.13 7.35 15.38
C ARG A 105 -4.44 6.69 14.92
N ASP A 106 -5.28 6.33 15.88
CA ASP A 106 -6.68 5.95 15.64
C ASP A 106 -7.51 7.24 15.50
N LEU A 107 -7.89 7.59 14.27
CA LEU A 107 -8.63 8.81 13.96
C LEU A 107 -10.09 8.75 14.46
N VAL A 108 -10.64 7.55 14.59
CA VAL A 108 -12.00 7.35 15.09
C VAL A 108 -12.01 7.28 16.62
N GLY A 109 -11.12 6.49 17.20
CA GLY A 109 -11.01 6.31 18.65
C GLY A 109 -10.24 7.42 19.40
N GLY A 110 -9.48 8.24 18.68
CA GLY A 110 -8.72 9.36 19.24
C GLY A 110 -7.45 8.98 19.99
N THR A 111 -6.99 7.73 19.85
CA THR A 111 -5.78 7.25 20.54
C THR A 111 -4.55 7.41 19.66
N VAL A 112 -3.40 7.66 20.27
CA VAL A 112 -2.10 7.65 19.59
C VAL A 112 -1.21 6.64 20.30
N ARG A 113 -0.71 5.65 19.58
CA ARG A 113 0.22 4.65 20.10
C ARG A 113 1.61 4.88 19.51
N ALA A 114 2.62 5.01 20.37
CA ALA A 114 4.00 4.96 19.94
C ALA A 114 4.49 3.51 19.84
N ILE A 115 5.26 3.23 18.78
CA ILE A 115 5.98 1.98 18.61
C ILE A 115 7.26 2.04 19.45
N GLN A 116 7.56 0.95 20.15
CA GLN A 116 8.64 0.89 21.13
C GLN A 116 10.02 0.77 20.50
N GLU A 117 10.12 0.25 19.28
CA GLU A 117 11.39 0.18 18.56
C GLU A 117 11.93 1.60 18.39
N ALA A 118 13.16 1.82 18.83
CA ALA A 118 13.81 3.11 18.64
C ALA A 118 14.09 3.29 17.16
N ALA A 119 13.62 4.40 16.60
CA ALA A 119 14.12 4.90 15.34
C ALA A 119 15.57 5.33 15.55
N PRO A 120 16.60 4.68 14.95
CA PRO A 120 17.92 5.29 14.88
C PRO A 120 17.80 6.71 14.34
N GLY A 121 18.36 7.69 15.07
CA GLY A 121 18.62 9.08 14.66
C GLY A 121 17.44 9.90 14.11
N VAL A 122 17.04 10.95 14.83
CA VAL A 122 16.04 11.97 14.39
C VAL A 122 16.74 13.19 13.78
N ASP A 123 18.02 13.08 13.41
CA ASP A 123 18.79 14.25 12.98
C ASP A 123 18.40 14.65 11.56
N GLY A 124 17.43 15.56 11.51
CA GLY A 124 17.27 16.60 10.52
C GLY A 124 16.64 16.18 9.20
N ASP A 125 17.13 15.13 8.54
CA ASP A 125 16.78 14.85 7.14
C ASP A 125 17.01 13.39 6.73
N ARG A 126 17.45 12.52 7.65
CA ARG A 126 18.32 11.39 7.25
C ARG A 126 17.81 9.97 7.34
N LEU A 127 16.60 9.70 7.83
CA LEU A 127 16.05 8.33 7.81
C LEU A 127 14.53 8.37 7.64
N ALA A 128 14.06 8.23 6.40
CA ALA A 128 12.63 8.16 6.10
C ALA A 128 12.16 6.71 6.30
N TYR A 129 11.68 6.40 7.50
CA TYR A 129 10.91 5.18 7.73
C TYR A 129 9.73 5.16 6.77
N ARG A 130 9.47 4.03 6.13
CA ARG A 130 8.26 3.81 5.34
C ARG A 130 7.31 2.95 6.16
N PRO A 131 6.42 3.57 6.96
CA PRO A 131 5.40 2.82 7.66
C PRO A 131 4.41 2.23 6.66
N VAL A 132 3.95 1.01 6.91
CA VAL A 132 2.86 0.38 6.17
C VAL A 132 1.94 -0.32 7.16
N LEU A 133 0.67 0.07 7.20
CA LEU A 133 -0.38 -0.49 8.03
C LEU A 133 -0.96 -1.73 7.36
N LEU A 134 -0.98 -2.83 8.09
CA LEU A 134 -1.44 -4.13 7.62
C LEU A 134 -2.56 -4.67 8.52
N GLY A 135 -3.33 -5.63 8.02
CA GLY A 135 -4.35 -6.34 8.81
C GLY A 135 -5.36 -5.39 9.46
N LYS A 136 -5.88 -4.42 8.70
CA LYS A 136 -6.78 -3.34 9.18
C LYS A 136 -6.17 -2.46 10.28
N GLY A 137 -4.85 -2.26 10.23
CA GLY A 137 -4.12 -1.43 11.20
C GLY A 137 -3.77 -2.16 12.49
N ARG A 138 -3.90 -3.49 12.53
CA ARG A 138 -3.40 -4.31 13.64
C ARG A 138 -1.88 -4.35 13.68
N TRP A 139 -1.25 -4.32 12.51
CA TRP A 139 0.19 -4.45 12.36
C TRP A 139 0.77 -3.23 11.66
N LEU A 140 1.98 -2.86 12.04
CA LEU A 140 2.78 -1.86 11.35
C LEU A 140 4.04 -2.53 10.83
N TYR A 141 4.16 -2.66 9.53
CA TYR A 141 5.44 -2.94 8.88
C TYR A 141 6.21 -1.63 8.74
N VAL A 142 7.51 -1.71 8.96
CA VAL A 142 8.42 -0.57 8.86
C VAL A 142 9.58 -1.00 7.99
N ASP A 143 9.65 -0.38 6.81
CA ASP A 143 10.79 -0.51 5.93
C ASP A 143 11.73 0.68 6.05
N TYR A 144 13.01 0.43 5.78
CA TYR A 144 14.03 1.48 5.76
C TYR A 144 14.24 1.88 4.30
N ALA A 145 13.87 3.11 3.94
CA ALA A 145 14.19 3.63 2.62
C ALA A 145 15.73 3.63 2.47
N ALA A 146 16.21 2.84 1.51
CA ALA A 146 17.62 2.52 1.40
C ALA A 146 18.55 3.74 1.27
N GLY A 147 19.71 3.61 1.91
CA GLY A 147 21.01 4.11 1.46
C GLY A 147 21.14 5.58 1.08
N TRP A 148 21.27 6.46 2.08
CA TRP A 148 22.09 7.66 1.95
C TRP A 148 23.22 7.57 2.98
N ASP A 149 24.46 7.82 2.55
CA ASP A 149 25.66 7.99 3.38
C ASP A 149 26.31 6.73 4.03
N GLY A 150 26.10 5.53 3.48
CA GLY A 150 26.90 4.34 3.85
C GLY A 150 26.67 3.82 5.28
N VAL A 151 25.62 4.29 5.96
CA VAL A 151 25.15 3.73 7.23
C VAL A 151 24.54 2.35 6.95
N ALA A 152 24.92 1.35 7.75
CA ALA A 152 24.32 0.03 7.66
C ALA A 152 22.81 0.12 7.97
N GLU A 153 21.98 -0.24 6.99
CA GLU A 153 20.53 -0.24 7.14
C GLU A 153 20.11 -1.19 8.28
N PRO A 154 19.27 -0.71 9.22
CA PRO A 154 18.67 -1.60 10.21
C PRO A 154 17.76 -2.61 9.50
N PRO A 155 17.54 -3.79 10.09
CA PRO A 155 16.56 -4.72 9.57
C PRO A 155 15.15 -4.15 9.68
N SER A 156 14.37 -4.26 8.61
CA SER A 156 12.94 -3.98 8.59
C SER A 156 12.20 -4.85 9.62
N PHE A 157 11.07 -4.38 10.12
CA PHE A 157 10.37 -5.05 11.21
C PHE A 157 8.85 -4.91 11.13
N VAL A 158 8.15 -5.79 11.83
CA VAL A 158 6.69 -5.71 12.03
C VAL A 158 6.41 -5.53 13.51
N ALA A 159 5.58 -4.55 13.84
CA ALA A 159 5.11 -4.28 15.19
C ALA A 159 3.61 -4.51 15.33
N ASP A 160 3.22 -4.98 16.51
CA ASP A 160 1.82 -5.00 16.96
C ASP A 160 1.40 -3.58 17.36
N VAL A 161 0.38 -3.04 16.71
CA VAL A 161 -0.09 -1.66 16.94
C VAL A 161 -0.77 -1.51 18.29
N ALA A 162 -1.41 -2.55 18.82
CA ALA A 162 -2.09 -2.45 20.11
C ALA A 162 -1.09 -2.30 21.27
N THR A 163 0.00 -3.07 21.22
CA THR A 163 1.04 -3.11 22.25
C THR A 163 2.23 -2.18 21.96
N GLY A 164 2.39 -1.75 20.71
CA GLY A 164 3.54 -1.01 20.22
C GLY A 164 4.83 -1.85 20.13
N ARG A 165 4.76 -3.17 20.32
CA ARG A 165 5.95 -4.03 20.40
C ARG A 165 6.29 -4.63 19.04
N THR A 166 7.58 -4.68 18.74
CA THR A 166 8.12 -5.46 17.62
C THR A 166 7.81 -6.94 17.83
N VAL A 167 7.11 -7.55 16.87
CA VAL A 167 6.76 -8.98 16.86
C VAL A 167 7.64 -9.77 15.90
N TRP A 168 8.09 -9.13 14.82
CA TRP A 168 8.99 -9.73 13.83
C TRP A 168 10.11 -8.78 13.48
N ARG A 169 11.34 -9.30 13.41
CA ARG A 169 12.48 -8.62 12.76
C ARG A 169 12.87 -9.42 11.54
N LEU A 170 12.92 -8.77 10.38
CA LEU A 170 13.26 -9.41 9.13
C LEU A 170 14.80 -9.55 9.02
N PRO A 171 15.31 -10.53 8.27
CA PRO A 171 16.70 -10.56 7.85
C PRO A 171 17.13 -9.23 7.19
N ARG A 172 18.41 -8.88 7.31
CA ARG A 172 18.94 -7.68 6.62
C ARG A 172 18.85 -7.85 5.10
N GLY A 173 18.53 -6.76 4.40
CA GLY A 173 18.41 -6.73 2.94
C GLY A 173 17.20 -7.50 2.42
N SER A 174 16.19 -7.71 3.28
CA SER A 174 14.95 -8.39 2.93
C SER A 174 13.75 -7.51 3.27
N TRP A 175 12.67 -7.67 2.53
CA TRP A 175 11.45 -6.89 2.68
C TRP A 175 10.24 -7.79 2.92
N LEU A 176 9.16 -7.20 3.40
CA LEU A 176 7.91 -7.93 3.63
C LEU A 176 7.21 -8.19 2.29
N GLY A 177 7.11 -9.46 1.90
CA GLY A 177 6.29 -9.90 0.77
C GLY A 177 4.83 -10.16 1.16
N GLY A 178 4.53 -10.33 2.44
CA GLY A 178 3.15 -10.43 2.92
C GLY A 178 3.04 -10.87 4.37
N LEU A 179 1.89 -10.58 4.98
CA LEU A 179 1.53 -11.00 6.34
C LEU A 179 0.15 -11.63 6.28
N ASP A 180 -0.05 -12.76 6.94
CA ASP A 180 -1.40 -13.33 7.06
C ASP A 180 -2.28 -12.54 8.04
N ASP A 181 -3.60 -12.72 7.93
CA ASP A 181 -4.57 -11.91 8.66
C ASP A 181 -4.40 -11.97 10.18
N ASP A 182 -3.99 -13.12 10.71
CA ASP A 182 -3.74 -13.31 12.15
C ASP A 182 -2.33 -12.92 12.60
N GLY A 183 -1.45 -12.59 11.66
CA GLY A 183 -0.05 -12.19 11.86
C GLY A 183 0.85 -13.32 12.36
N SER A 184 0.40 -14.57 12.27
CA SER A 184 1.15 -15.74 12.70
C SER A 184 2.24 -16.14 11.72
N ARG A 185 2.11 -15.74 10.45
CA ARG A 185 3.07 -16.04 9.38
C ARG A 185 3.30 -14.85 8.48
N LEU A 186 4.54 -14.70 8.06
CA LEU A 186 4.94 -13.68 7.09
C LEU A 186 5.77 -14.29 5.97
N ILE A 187 5.61 -13.74 4.77
CA ILE A 187 6.56 -13.92 3.68
C ILE A 187 7.57 -12.78 3.76
N VAL A 188 8.83 -13.15 3.84
CA VAL A 188 9.97 -12.29 3.57
C VAL A 188 10.47 -12.58 2.18
N GLU A 189 10.86 -11.55 1.45
CA GLU A 189 11.49 -11.67 0.14
C GLU A 189 12.88 -11.02 0.17
N ASP A 190 13.78 -11.58 -0.61
CA ASP A 190 15.03 -10.96 -1.04
C ASP A 190 15.18 -11.16 -2.56
N ASP A 191 16.24 -10.62 -3.16
CA ASP A 191 16.49 -10.69 -4.60
C ASP A 191 16.50 -12.12 -5.20
N LYS A 192 16.68 -13.15 -4.37
CA LYS A 192 16.96 -14.54 -4.80
C LYS A 192 15.98 -15.55 -4.22
N SER A 193 15.33 -15.23 -3.12
CA SER A 193 14.59 -16.17 -2.29
C SER A 193 13.35 -15.54 -1.70
N PHE A 194 12.42 -16.39 -1.30
CA PHE A 194 11.41 -16.00 -0.34
C PHE A 194 11.51 -16.93 0.86
N SER A 195 11.19 -16.41 2.04
CA SER A 195 11.17 -17.15 3.28
C SER A 195 9.80 -17.00 3.93
N VAL A 196 9.27 -18.10 4.44
CA VAL A 196 8.12 -18.07 5.35
C VAL A 196 8.67 -18.04 6.77
N MET A 197 8.34 -17.02 7.54
CA MET A 197 8.65 -16.96 8.97
C MET A 197 7.38 -17.14 9.79
N ASP A 198 7.46 -17.97 10.83
CA ASP A 198 6.37 -18.25 11.75
C ASP A 198 6.92 -18.63 13.14
N ALA A 199 6.03 -18.98 14.08
CA ALA A 199 6.42 -19.31 15.45
C ALA A 199 7.34 -20.56 15.56
N SER A 200 7.36 -21.42 14.55
CA SER A 200 8.23 -22.60 14.49
C SER A 200 9.62 -22.30 13.93
N GLY A 201 9.79 -21.16 13.26
CA GLY A 201 11.06 -20.68 12.75
C GLY A 201 10.95 -20.09 11.35
N THR A 202 12.02 -20.21 10.57
CA THR A 202 12.10 -19.67 9.21
C THR A 202 12.34 -20.79 8.21
N THR A 203 11.49 -20.87 7.19
CA THR A 203 11.65 -21.78 6.07
C THR A 203 11.94 -20.98 4.80
N THR A 204 13.17 -21.08 4.30
CA THR A 204 13.60 -20.40 3.07
C THR A 204 13.44 -21.30 1.85
N ARG A 205 12.99 -20.72 0.73
CA ARG A 205 12.83 -21.37 -0.56
C ARG A 205 13.39 -20.47 -1.67
N PRO A 206 14.14 -21.02 -2.63
CA PRO A 206 14.62 -20.24 -3.75
C PRO A 206 13.46 -19.81 -4.64
N LEU A 207 13.48 -18.56 -5.12
CA LEU A 207 12.53 -18.13 -6.14
C LEU A 207 12.85 -18.84 -7.47
N PRO A 208 11.83 -19.22 -8.26
CA PRO A 208 12.02 -19.62 -9.66
C PRO A 208 12.84 -18.57 -10.41
N ALA A 209 13.79 -18.98 -11.27
CA ALA A 209 14.73 -18.07 -11.92
C ALA A 209 14.06 -16.89 -12.64
N ARG A 210 12.90 -17.12 -13.24
CA ARG A 210 12.07 -16.11 -13.92
C ARG A 210 11.46 -15.04 -13.00
N LEU A 211 11.45 -15.26 -11.69
CA LEU A 211 10.91 -14.35 -10.68
C LEU A 211 12.00 -13.58 -9.92
N ARG A 212 13.27 -14.02 -10.02
CA ARG A 212 14.43 -13.38 -9.36
C ARG A 212 14.85 -12.03 -9.97
N ALA A 213 14.30 -11.72 -11.13
CA ALA A 213 14.69 -10.58 -11.95
C ALA A 213 13.58 -9.53 -12.01
N VAL A 214 12.67 -9.51 -11.04
CA VAL A 214 11.50 -8.63 -11.02
C VAL A 214 11.43 -8.04 -9.62
N GLU A 215 11.24 -6.73 -9.49
CA GLU A 215 10.75 -6.15 -8.24
C GLU A 215 9.41 -6.81 -7.92
N ALA A 216 9.47 -7.82 -7.06
CA ALA A 216 8.36 -8.66 -6.70
C ALA A 216 7.51 -7.92 -5.67
N THR A 217 6.27 -7.59 -6.02
CA THR A 217 5.25 -7.27 -5.02
C THR A 217 4.40 -8.51 -4.83
N GLY A 218 4.68 -9.24 -3.76
CA GLY A 218 3.90 -10.38 -3.30
C GLY A 218 2.68 -9.93 -2.49
N SER A 219 1.62 -10.75 -2.46
CA SER A 219 0.67 -10.74 -1.34
C SER A 219 0.26 -12.17 -1.00
N LEU A 220 0.09 -12.46 0.30
CA LEU A 220 -0.39 -13.76 0.80
C LEU A 220 -1.90 -13.93 0.61
N THR A 221 -2.33 -15.14 0.25
CA THR A 221 -3.77 -15.47 0.24
C THR A 221 -4.38 -15.31 1.65
N PRO A 222 -5.53 -14.62 1.79
CA PRO A 222 -6.17 -14.38 3.09
C PRO A 222 -6.63 -15.67 3.78
N ASP A 223 -6.97 -16.69 3.01
CA ASP A 223 -7.42 -17.99 3.52
C ASP A 223 -6.29 -18.83 4.15
N GLY A 224 -5.05 -18.31 4.17
CA GLY A 224 -3.92 -18.98 4.78
C GLY A 224 -3.49 -20.25 4.03
N THR A 225 -3.99 -20.49 2.81
CA THR A 225 -3.64 -21.64 1.97
C THR A 225 -2.17 -21.65 1.54
N GLY A 226 -1.42 -20.60 1.87
CA GLY A 226 -0.01 -20.50 1.57
C GLY A 226 0.21 -20.30 0.08
N GLN A 227 -0.51 -19.35 -0.53
CA GLN A 227 -0.17 -18.90 -1.87
C GLN A 227 0.27 -17.44 -1.82
N ALA A 228 1.24 -17.10 -2.67
CA ALA A 228 1.61 -15.74 -2.98
C ALA A 228 1.27 -15.44 -4.44
N ALA A 229 0.96 -14.19 -4.77
CA ALA A 229 0.80 -13.73 -6.15
C ALA A 229 1.82 -12.65 -6.47
N GLN A 230 2.41 -12.71 -7.66
CA GLN A 230 3.43 -11.77 -8.14
C GLN A 230 3.13 -11.36 -9.57
N VAL A 231 3.18 -10.05 -9.84
CA VAL A 231 3.11 -9.52 -11.21
C VAL A 231 4.51 -9.48 -11.81
N VAL A 232 4.62 -9.91 -13.07
CA VAL A 232 5.85 -9.87 -13.86
C VAL A 232 5.66 -8.92 -15.01
N SER A 233 6.48 -7.86 -15.07
CA SER A 233 6.48 -6.88 -16.16
C SER A 233 7.20 -7.38 -17.41
N ARG A 234 6.92 -6.76 -18.57
CA ARG A 234 7.44 -7.22 -19.88
C ARG A 234 8.96 -7.13 -20.03
N ASN A 235 9.61 -6.08 -19.52
CA ASN A 235 11.03 -5.79 -19.80
C ASN A 235 11.89 -5.39 -18.56
N PHE A 236 11.54 -5.87 -17.37
CA PHE A 236 12.42 -5.77 -16.19
C PHE A 236 13.49 -6.87 -16.34
N PRO A 237 14.83 -6.62 -16.36
CA PRO A 237 15.65 -5.55 -15.77
C PRO A 237 16.54 -4.78 -16.78
N ALA A 238 16.14 -4.67 -18.06
CA ALA A 238 17.02 -4.13 -19.12
C ALA A 238 16.96 -2.59 -19.27
N GLY A 239 16.43 -1.86 -18.28
CA GLY A 239 16.11 -0.43 -18.45
C GLY A 239 15.07 -0.17 -19.54
N GLY A 240 14.26 -1.19 -19.88
CA GLY A 240 13.27 -1.09 -20.95
C GLY A 240 12.15 -0.13 -20.57
N ALA A 241 11.73 0.72 -21.52
CA ALA A 241 10.66 1.70 -21.33
C ALA A 241 9.25 1.10 -21.16
N ASP A 242 9.08 -0.22 -21.28
CA ASP A 242 7.78 -0.90 -21.16
C ASP A 242 7.73 -1.79 -19.91
N LEU A 243 7.21 -1.18 -18.84
CA LEU A 243 7.01 -1.76 -17.52
C LEU A 243 5.62 -2.38 -17.36
N ARG A 244 4.80 -2.41 -18.42
CA ARG A 244 3.45 -2.99 -18.36
C ARG A 244 3.47 -4.42 -17.85
N PRO A 245 2.46 -4.80 -17.05
CA PRO A 245 2.34 -6.16 -16.56
C PRO A 245 2.16 -7.13 -17.73
N ALA A 246 2.98 -8.18 -17.74
CA ALA A 246 2.96 -9.23 -18.75
C ALA A 246 2.25 -10.48 -18.24
N ARG A 247 2.51 -10.83 -16.98
CA ARG A 247 2.08 -12.09 -16.38
C ARG A 247 1.73 -11.91 -14.91
N LEU A 248 0.86 -12.77 -14.42
CA LEU A 248 0.58 -12.95 -12.99
C LEU A 248 0.95 -14.39 -12.65
N VAL A 249 1.83 -14.54 -11.67
CA VAL A 249 2.31 -15.85 -11.21
C VAL A 249 1.83 -16.05 -9.79
N THR A 250 1.17 -17.18 -9.53
CA THR A 250 0.94 -17.62 -8.15
C THR A 250 1.92 -18.69 -7.75
N ILE A 251 2.37 -18.65 -6.50
CA ILE A 251 3.41 -19.49 -5.95
C ILE A 251 2.85 -20.18 -4.71
N ASP A 252 3.07 -21.48 -4.59
CA ASP A 252 2.86 -22.23 -3.36
C ASP A 252 3.99 -21.91 -2.38
N THR A 253 3.68 -21.35 -1.22
CA THR A 253 4.68 -20.84 -0.28
C THR A 253 5.36 -21.95 0.51
N GLY A 254 4.74 -23.15 0.61
CA GLY A 254 5.38 -24.31 1.24
C GLY A 254 6.49 -24.91 0.37
N THR A 255 6.28 -24.95 -0.93
CA THR A 255 7.15 -25.62 -1.90
C THR A 255 7.98 -24.66 -2.76
N GLY A 256 7.59 -23.39 -2.85
CA GLY A 256 8.16 -22.39 -3.76
C GLY A 256 7.89 -22.62 -5.24
N LYS A 257 6.98 -23.54 -5.57
CA LYS A 257 6.64 -23.85 -6.97
C LYS A 257 5.56 -22.91 -7.47
N ALA A 258 5.67 -22.50 -8.73
CA ALA A 258 4.59 -21.79 -9.39
C ALA A 258 3.37 -22.72 -9.54
N LEU A 259 2.22 -22.27 -9.07
CA LEU A 259 0.92 -22.95 -9.19
C LEU A 259 0.23 -22.55 -10.49
N HIS A 260 0.15 -21.24 -10.74
CA HIS A 260 -0.42 -20.67 -11.94
C HIS A 260 0.51 -19.61 -12.51
N ASP A 261 0.47 -19.46 -13.83
CA ASP A 261 1.29 -18.50 -14.54
C ASP A 261 0.55 -18.03 -15.80
N VAL A 262 -0.21 -16.94 -15.63
CA VAL A 262 -1.17 -16.47 -16.62
C VAL A 262 -0.66 -15.22 -17.31
N ARG A 263 -0.98 -15.07 -18.59
CA ARG A 263 -0.70 -13.83 -19.33
C ARG A 263 -1.73 -12.77 -18.97
N LEU A 264 -1.27 -11.55 -18.77
CA LEU A 264 -2.12 -10.39 -18.54
C LEU A 264 -2.28 -9.57 -19.82
N ALA A 265 -3.50 -9.11 -20.05
CA ALA A 265 -3.85 -8.24 -21.18
C ALA A 265 -4.63 -7.01 -20.69
N LEU A 266 -4.10 -6.34 -19.65
CA LEU A 266 -4.74 -5.16 -19.08
C LEU A 266 -4.78 -4.02 -20.12
N PRO A 267 -5.86 -3.22 -20.17
CA PRO A 267 -6.03 -2.13 -21.13
C PRO A 267 -5.22 -0.88 -20.73
N LEU A 268 -3.91 -1.06 -20.50
CA LEU A 268 -2.96 0.00 -20.14
C LEU A 268 -2.30 0.56 -21.41
N LYS A 269 -2.47 1.86 -21.63
CA LYS A 269 -1.95 2.56 -22.82
C LYS A 269 -0.49 2.96 -22.67
N ASP A 270 -0.11 3.41 -21.47
CA ASP A 270 1.25 3.85 -21.21
C ASP A 270 2.18 2.63 -21.01
N ARG A 271 3.35 2.72 -21.62
CA ARG A 271 4.44 1.75 -21.45
C ARG A 271 5.08 1.87 -20.07
N ALA A 272 5.08 3.06 -19.46
CA ALA A 272 5.57 3.27 -18.10
C ALA A 272 4.63 2.71 -17.02
N SER A 273 3.43 2.21 -17.38
CA SER A 273 2.49 1.68 -16.40
C SER A 273 3.07 0.48 -15.67
N ARG A 274 3.37 0.65 -14.38
CA ARG A 274 3.74 -0.43 -13.46
C ARG A 274 2.50 -0.88 -12.71
N CYS A 275 2.41 -2.17 -12.43
CA CYS A 275 1.37 -2.70 -11.55
C CYS A 275 1.97 -3.53 -10.45
N ASP A 276 1.42 -3.38 -9.25
CA ASP A 276 1.78 -4.12 -8.07
C ASP A 276 0.55 -4.87 -7.53
N VAL A 277 0.79 -6.01 -6.88
CA VAL A 277 -0.28 -6.76 -6.21
C VAL A 277 -0.59 -6.04 -4.89
N SER A 278 -1.73 -5.37 -4.84
CA SER A 278 -2.17 -4.62 -3.65
C SER A 278 -2.89 -5.48 -2.61
N GLY A 279 -3.30 -6.70 -2.98
CA GLY A 279 -3.94 -7.65 -2.07
C GLY A 279 -4.79 -8.68 -2.81
N TRP A 280 -5.47 -9.52 -2.04
CA TRP A 280 -6.41 -10.51 -2.57
C TRP A 280 -7.86 -10.05 -2.36
N ALA A 281 -8.67 -10.14 -3.43
CA ALA A 281 -10.11 -9.91 -3.37
C ALA A 281 -10.89 -11.19 -3.02
N GLY A 282 -10.23 -12.35 -3.05
CA GLY A 282 -10.78 -13.65 -2.72
C GLY A 282 -9.74 -14.75 -2.91
N THR A 283 -10.12 -16.02 -2.81
CA THR A 283 -9.16 -17.15 -2.92
C THR A 283 -8.56 -17.37 -4.31
N ARG A 284 -9.13 -16.73 -5.33
CA ARG A 284 -8.70 -16.83 -6.74
C ARG A 284 -8.56 -15.48 -7.43
N GLU A 285 -8.74 -14.39 -6.71
CA GLU A 285 -8.75 -13.05 -7.28
C GLU A 285 -7.81 -12.15 -6.52
N VAL A 286 -6.98 -11.41 -7.25
CA VAL A 286 -6.09 -10.38 -6.71
C VAL A 286 -6.52 -9.00 -7.19
N LEU A 287 -6.15 -7.98 -6.42
CA LEU A 287 -6.24 -6.58 -6.81
C LEU A 287 -4.88 -6.12 -7.30
N LEU A 288 -4.79 -5.78 -8.58
CA LEU A 288 -3.61 -5.16 -9.18
C LEU A 288 -3.81 -3.64 -9.22
N ARG A 289 -2.95 -2.90 -8.54
CA ARG A 289 -2.92 -1.44 -8.58
C ARG A 289 -1.89 -1.02 -9.61
N CYS A 290 -2.35 -0.32 -10.65
CA CYS A 290 -1.53 0.04 -11.80
C CYS A 290 -1.39 1.55 -11.90
N GLY A 291 -0.16 2.07 -11.79
CA GLY A 291 0.15 3.44 -12.14
C GLY A 291 0.04 3.63 -13.65
N THR A 292 -0.45 4.78 -14.10
CA THR A 292 -0.69 5.05 -15.53
C THR A 292 0.40 5.89 -16.20
N GLY A 293 1.48 6.21 -15.46
CA GLY A 293 2.56 7.11 -15.88
C GLY A 293 2.27 8.59 -15.64
N GLU A 294 1.01 8.96 -15.46
CA GLU A 294 0.63 10.24 -14.85
C GLU A 294 0.79 10.17 -13.32
N PRO A 295 1.36 11.20 -12.66
CA PRO A 295 1.52 11.22 -11.21
C PRO A 295 0.19 10.94 -10.49
N PHE A 296 0.20 9.95 -9.59
CA PHE A 296 -0.94 9.54 -8.75
C PHE A 296 -2.22 9.11 -9.50
N HIS A 297 -2.17 8.93 -10.82
CA HIS A 297 -3.28 8.33 -11.56
C HIS A 297 -3.09 6.82 -11.60
N GLU A 298 -4.00 6.13 -10.92
CA GLU A 298 -3.95 4.69 -10.76
C GLU A 298 -5.26 4.04 -11.17
N ILE A 299 -5.14 2.82 -11.68
CA ILE A 299 -6.27 1.96 -12.01
C ILE A 299 -6.13 0.68 -11.23
N VAL A 300 -7.19 0.29 -10.53
CA VAL A 300 -7.24 -0.98 -9.81
C VAL A 300 -7.99 -2.00 -10.66
N PHE A 301 -7.37 -3.14 -10.91
CA PHE A 301 -7.99 -4.27 -11.58
C PHE A 301 -8.18 -5.44 -10.62
N ARG A 302 -9.35 -6.07 -10.66
CA ARG A 302 -9.54 -7.39 -10.09
C ARG A 302 -9.18 -8.44 -11.14
N VAL A 303 -8.29 -9.37 -10.81
CA VAL A 303 -7.73 -10.34 -11.74
C VAL A 303 -7.85 -11.75 -11.19
N ASP A 304 -8.45 -12.65 -11.97
CA ASP A 304 -8.49 -14.09 -11.67
C ASP A 304 -7.10 -14.71 -11.90
N THR A 305 -6.56 -15.34 -10.87
CA THR A 305 -5.18 -15.84 -10.85
C THR A 305 -4.94 -17.06 -11.73
N ARG A 306 -6.00 -17.73 -12.20
CA ARG A 306 -5.92 -18.94 -13.03
C ARG A 306 -6.09 -18.68 -14.51
N THR A 307 -6.85 -17.65 -14.85
CA THR A 307 -7.23 -17.34 -16.22
C THR A 307 -6.61 -16.03 -16.71
N GLY A 308 -6.22 -15.13 -15.81
CA GLY A 308 -5.82 -13.76 -16.15
C GLY A 308 -6.99 -12.87 -16.62
N HIS A 309 -8.22 -13.39 -16.53
CA HIS A 309 -9.42 -12.59 -16.76
C HIS A 309 -9.45 -11.46 -15.74
N HIS A 310 -9.83 -10.26 -16.18
CA HIS A 310 -9.78 -9.08 -15.33
C HIS A 310 -10.97 -8.17 -15.56
N THR A 311 -11.30 -7.43 -14.50
CA THR A 311 -12.28 -6.34 -14.53
C THR A 311 -11.68 -5.13 -13.85
N LYS A 312 -12.06 -3.93 -14.29
CA LYS A 312 -11.67 -2.70 -13.61
C LYS A 312 -12.48 -2.59 -12.32
N ALA A 313 -11.80 -2.57 -11.19
CA ALA A 313 -12.39 -2.46 -9.86
C ALA A 313 -12.45 -0.99 -9.39
N GLY A 314 -11.50 -0.17 -9.81
CA GLY A 314 -11.44 1.24 -9.43
C GLY A 314 -10.54 2.07 -10.32
N GLU A 315 -10.64 3.39 -10.20
CA GLU A 315 -9.70 4.34 -10.76
C GLU A 315 -9.61 5.53 -9.83
N THR A 316 -8.39 5.92 -9.53
CA THR A 316 -8.09 7.05 -8.67
C THR A 316 -7.35 8.07 -9.48
N ARG A 317 -7.86 9.30 -9.49
CA ARG A 317 -7.19 10.44 -10.11
C ARG A 317 -6.79 11.42 -9.02
N PRO A 318 -5.62 12.06 -9.14
CA PRO A 318 -5.22 13.05 -8.15
C PRO A 318 -6.27 14.16 -8.09
N PRO A 319 -6.60 14.65 -6.88
CA PRO A 319 -7.46 15.82 -6.75
C PRO A 319 -6.76 17.10 -7.21
N ARG A 320 -5.42 17.09 -7.35
CA ARG A 320 -4.59 18.25 -7.70
C ARG A 320 -3.35 17.85 -8.53
N SER A 321 -2.93 18.73 -9.43
CA SER A 321 -1.75 18.54 -10.30
C SER A 321 -0.39 18.69 -9.61
N HIS A 322 -0.35 19.09 -8.33
CA HIS A 322 0.87 19.48 -7.61
C HIS A 322 1.00 18.74 -6.26
N LEU A 323 0.93 17.42 -6.32
CA LEU A 323 1.13 16.56 -5.15
C LEU A 323 2.53 15.95 -5.24
N PHE A 324 3.22 15.86 -4.11
CA PHE A 324 4.50 15.16 -4.00
C PHE A 324 4.26 13.71 -3.60
N GLU A 325 3.35 13.50 -2.64
CA GLU A 325 2.94 12.18 -2.18
C GLU A 325 1.45 12.17 -1.86
N LEU A 326 0.79 11.04 -2.11
CA LEU A 326 -0.65 10.85 -1.90
C LEU A 326 -0.93 9.42 -1.45
N VAL A 327 -1.60 9.29 -0.33
CA VAL A 327 -1.97 8.02 0.32
C VAL A 327 -3.48 7.96 0.46
N TRP A 328 -4.12 6.92 -0.06
CA TRP A 328 -5.57 6.76 -0.02
C TRP A 328 -5.99 5.75 1.03
N ALA A 329 -7.12 6.02 1.68
CA ALA A 329 -7.94 4.96 2.26
C ALA A 329 -8.61 4.21 1.09
N ALA A 330 -8.20 2.97 0.85
CA ALA A 330 -8.73 2.15 -0.23
C ALA A 330 -9.82 1.19 0.30
N ASP A 331 -11.09 1.41 -0.08
CA ASP A 331 -12.22 0.52 0.22
C ASP A 331 -12.14 -0.84 -0.52
#